data_AF-A0A329Z7Z8-F1
#
_entry.id   AF-A0A329Z7Z8-F1
#
_cell.length_a   1.000
_cell.length_b   1.000
_cell.length_c   1.000
_cell.angle_alpha   90.00
_cell.angle_beta   90.00
_cell.angle_gamma   90.00
#
_symmetry.space_group_name_H-M   'P 1'
#
loop_
_entity.id
_entity.type
_entity.pdbx_description
1 polymer ?
#
loop_
_entity_poly.entity_id
_entity_poly.type
_entity_poly.pdbx_seq_one_letter_code
_entity_poly.pdbx_strand_id
1 'polypeptide(L)'
;MDGIKRLFETFSVINFWDTDNKKKIDNNQFSESQYKQNDWNFYQSKRNSDEKPKSLKLYQRHTGDFWTKDGLNIISPTKELIKNIQSNKEPNWNEVSYVILHEVFRRKILYCGDSGNLAWEEIMKNDEIAQDLENIDILFAPHHGRKTGGDDKNTYIDTISPKLVIFGNTDSSKHKNYAPFNNRQIPILTNNEAGDIIITIKENSEINIQITNNDWESLIASKNTTWKTKLADCKIVLI
;
A
#
# COMPACT_ATOMS: atom_id res chain seq x y z
N MET A 1 -4.51 11.84 6.82
CA MET A 1 -3.81 10.85 7.65
C MET A 1 -4.28 11.05 9.06
N ASP A 2 -5.33 10.33 9.44
CA ASP A 2 -5.93 10.44 10.77
C ASP A 2 -5.28 9.42 11.71
N GLY A 3 -5.19 9.76 12.99
CA GLY A 3 -4.63 8.90 14.02
C GLY A 3 -3.11 9.01 14.24
N ILE A 4 -2.37 9.77 13.42
CA ILE A 4 -0.91 9.93 13.60
C ILE A 4 -0.57 10.58 14.96
N LYS A 5 -1.36 11.57 15.40
CA LYS A 5 -1.14 12.22 16.70
C LYS A 5 -1.28 11.20 17.83
N ARG A 6 -2.37 10.42 17.80
CA ARG A 6 -2.62 9.36 18.78
C ARG A 6 -1.52 8.31 18.76
N LEU A 7 -1.05 7.89 17.58
CA LEU A 7 0.06 6.93 17.44
C LEU A 7 1.30 7.43 18.18
N PHE A 8 1.68 8.70 17.99
CA PHE A 8 2.89 9.27 18.57
C PHE A 8 2.73 9.61 20.07
N GLU A 9 1.49 9.82 20.53
CA GLU A 9 1.18 9.95 21.96
C GLU A 9 1.16 8.60 22.68
N THR A 10 0.85 7.52 21.96
CA THR A 10 0.74 6.16 22.52
C THR A 10 2.07 5.41 22.50
N PHE A 11 2.87 5.61 21.46
CA PHE A 11 4.13 4.89 21.24
C PHE A 11 5.32 5.86 21.13
N SER A 12 6.48 5.43 21.60
CA SER A 12 7.73 6.17 21.40
C SER A 12 8.21 5.99 19.95
N VAL A 13 7.90 6.98 19.10
CA VAL A 13 8.36 7.00 17.71
C VAL A 13 9.72 7.68 17.64
N ILE A 14 10.73 6.97 17.14
CA ILE A 14 12.11 7.49 17.01
C ILE A 14 12.31 8.18 15.65
N ASN A 15 11.80 7.57 14.59
CA ASN A 15 11.86 8.07 13.22
C ASN A 15 10.54 7.75 12.50
N PHE A 16 10.23 8.50 11.45
CA PHE A 16 9.20 8.11 10.49
C PHE A 16 9.59 8.52 9.08
N TRP A 17 9.10 7.80 8.08
CA TRP A 17 9.38 8.09 6.68
C TRP A 17 8.37 9.10 6.15
N ASP A 18 8.86 10.05 5.38
CA ASP A 18 8.04 11.01 4.68
C ASP A 18 8.79 11.51 3.44
N THR A 19 8.07 12.12 2.52
CA THR A 19 8.65 12.77 1.35
C THR A 19 8.92 14.25 1.62
N ASP A 20 9.73 14.90 0.80
CA ASP A 20 9.89 16.37 0.84
C ASP A 20 8.70 17.07 0.13
N ASN A 21 7.48 16.61 0.41
CA ASN A 21 6.27 17.15 -0.19
C ASN A 21 5.89 18.49 0.47
N LYS A 22 5.39 19.42 -0.35
CA LYS A 22 4.93 20.74 0.07
C LYS A 22 3.41 20.83 0.24
N LYS A 23 2.72 19.71 0.51
CA LYS A 23 1.25 19.70 0.65
C LYS A 23 0.83 20.71 1.71
N LYS A 24 -0.18 21.52 1.35
CA LYS A 24 -0.89 22.44 2.22
C LYS A 24 -2.38 22.16 2.06
N ILE A 25 -3.09 22.20 3.18
CA ILE A 25 -4.54 22.11 3.22
C ILE A 25 -4.99 23.32 4.02
N ASP A 26 -5.89 24.11 3.46
CA ASP A 26 -6.41 25.28 4.15
C ASP A 26 -7.36 24.87 5.28
N ASN A 27 -7.34 25.63 6.38
CA ASN A 27 -8.12 25.29 7.57
C ASN A 27 -9.64 25.20 7.30
N ASN A 28 -10.16 25.98 6.36
CA ASN A 28 -11.55 25.93 5.93
C ASN A 28 -11.94 24.62 5.22
N GLN A 29 -10.98 23.91 4.62
CA GLN A 29 -11.25 22.63 3.99
C GLN A 29 -11.54 21.54 5.03
N PHE A 30 -11.11 21.72 6.29
CA PHE A 30 -11.36 20.75 7.35
C PHE A 30 -12.79 20.79 7.87
N SER A 31 -13.44 21.97 7.89
CA SER A 31 -14.84 22.08 8.35
C SER A 31 -15.82 21.32 7.45
N GLU A 32 -15.43 21.06 6.20
CA GLU A 32 -16.21 20.31 5.21
C GLU A 32 -15.68 18.88 5.00
N SER A 33 -14.60 18.50 5.70
CA SER A 33 -13.98 17.19 5.54
C SER A 33 -14.23 16.27 6.73
N GLN A 34 -14.24 14.97 6.47
CA GLN A 34 -14.22 13.94 7.51
C GLN A 34 -12.86 13.81 8.23
N TYR A 35 -11.82 14.49 7.75
CA TYR A 35 -10.46 14.34 8.25
C TYR A 35 -10.17 15.23 9.45
N LYS A 36 -9.29 14.76 10.34
CA LYS A 36 -8.97 15.46 11.58
C LYS A 36 -7.91 16.54 11.38
N GLN A 37 -8.31 17.81 11.53
CA GLN A 37 -7.39 18.95 11.49
C GLN A 37 -6.25 18.83 12.51
N ASN A 38 -6.52 18.28 13.69
CA ASN A 38 -5.49 18.08 14.72
C ASN A 38 -4.39 17.11 14.29
N ASP A 39 -4.74 16.04 13.57
CA ASP A 39 -3.76 15.10 13.01
C ASP A 39 -2.94 15.76 11.90
N TRP A 40 -3.59 16.56 11.05
CA TRP A 40 -2.89 17.34 10.02
C TRP A 40 -1.89 18.32 10.63
N ASN A 41 -2.31 19.14 11.59
CA ASN A 41 -1.44 20.11 12.26
C ASN A 41 -0.26 19.40 12.96
N PHE A 42 -0.54 18.27 13.60
CA PHE A 42 0.51 17.45 14.22
C PHE A 42 1.51 16.93 13.17
N TYR A 43 1.03 16.33 12.07
CA TYR A 43 1.89 15.90 10.97
C TYR A 43 2.75 17.05 10.43
N GLN A 44 2.15 18.22 10.17
CA GLN A 44 2.87 19.39 9.69
C GLN A 44 3.97 19.85 10.67
N SER A 45 3.74 19.72 11.98
CA SER A 45 4.75 20.03 13.01
C SER A 45 5.92 19.03 13.03
N LYS A 46 5.73 17.81 12.52
CA LYS A 46 6.72 16.72 12.56
C LYS A 46 7.39 16.42 11.22
N ARG A 47 6.78 16.75 10.09
CA ARG A 47 7.28 16.39 8.74
C ARG A 47 8.66 16.93 8.38
N ASN A 48 9.15 17.96 9.07
CA ASN A 48 10.49 18.50 8.88
C ASN A 48 11.32 18.44 10.17
N SER A 49 10.94 17.58 11.11
CA SER A 49 11.65 17.43 12.38
C SER A 49 13.00 16.74 12.16
N ASP A 50 14.08 17.39 12.58
CA ASP A 50 15.41 16.79 12.71
C ASP A 50 15.65 16.16 14.10
N GLU A 51 14.71 16.39 15.03
CA GLU A 51 14.67 15.82 16.38
C GLU A 51 13.75 14.60 16.45
N LYS A 52 13.59 13.96 17.62
CA LYS A 52 12.70 12.80 17.81
C LYS A 52 11.21 13.20 17.81
N PRO A 53 10.36 12.62 16.95
CA PRO A 53 10.70 11.67 15.88
C PRO A 53 11.29 12.36 14.65
N LYS A 54 12.41 11.83 14.15
CA LYS A 54 13.09 12.42 12.98
C LYS A 54 12.34 12.04 11.72
N SER A 55 12.08 13.00 10.85
CA SER A 55 11.52 12.73 9.53
C SER A 55 12.64 12.32 8.58
N LEU A 56 12.57 11.08 8.08
CA LEU A 56 13.52 10.55 7.12
C LEU A 56 12.98 10.70 5.70
N LYS A 57 13.72 11.44 4.87
CA LYS A 57 13.38 11.70 3.46
C LYS A 57 14.00 10.62 2.57
N LEU A 58 13.35 9.45 2.55
CA LEU A 58 13.83 8.28 1.81
C LEU A 58 13.13 8.20 0.45
N TYR A 59 13.87 7.76 -0.57
CA TYR A 59 13.38 7.70 -1.95
C TYR A 59 13.69 6.34 -2.56
N GLN A 60 13.24 6.13 -3.80
CA GLN A 60 13.48 4.92 -4.59
C GLN A 60 14.91 4.38 -4.42
N ARG A 61 15.02 3.08 -4.13
CA ARG A 61 16.27 2.33 -3.88
C ARG A 61 17.13 2.79 -2.71
N HIS A 62 16.64 3.69 -1.85
CA HIS A 62 17.40 4.06 -0.65
C HIS A 62 17.59 2.87 0.29
N THR A 63 18.82 2.59 0.67
CA THR A 63 19.19 1.55 1.63
C THR A 63 19.64 2.14 2.97
N GLY A 64 19.52 1.38 4.05
CA GLY A 64 20.03 1.77 5.34
C GLY A 64 19.82 0.71 6.41
N ASP A 65 20.29 1.00 7.61
CA ASP A 65 20.14 0.08 8.73
C ASP A 65 18.67 -0.17 9.07
N PHE A 66 18.40 -1.35 9.65
CA PHE A 66 17.06 -1.84 10.01
C PHE A 66 16.22 -2.22 8.79
N TRP A 67 15.66 -1.28 8.04
CA TRP A 67 14.66 -1.61 7.02
C TRP A 67 15.21 -2.44 5.86
N THR A 68 16.45 -2.19 5.40
CA THR A 68 17.05 -3.04 4.36
C THR A 68 17.33 -4.45 4.87
N LYS A 69 17.70 -4.59 6.15
CA LYS A 69 17.92 -5.89 6.80
C LYS A 69 16.60 -6.65 7.02
N ASP A 70 15.52 -5.91 7.22
CA ASP A 70 14.15 -6.42 7.30
C ASP A 70 13.51 -6.68 5.92
N GLY A 71 14.27 -6.51 4.82
CA GLY A 71 13.82 -6.80 3.46
C GLY A 71 12.91 -5.75 2.84
N LEU A 72 12.88 -4.52 3.36
CA LEU A 72 12.08 -3.41 2.83
C LEU A 72 12.85 -2.63 1.76
N ASN A 73 12.33 -2.67 0.54
CA ASN A 73 12.85 -1.99 -0.65
C ASN A 73 11.88 -0.90 -1.10
N ILE A 74 12.35 0.36 -1.15
CA ILE A 74 11.54 1.50 -1.61
C ILE A 74 11.52 1.52 -3.13
N ILE A 75 10.35 1.35 -3.71
CA ILE A 75 10.12 1.32 -5.17
C ILE A 75 9.72 2.70 -5.70
N SER A 76 8.95 3.44 -4.92
CA SER A 76 8.50 4.80 -5.22
C SER A 76 8.35 5.58 -3.92
N PRO A 77 8.52 6.91 -3.89
CA PRO A 77 8.77 7.81 -5.03
C PRO A 77 10.25 8.08 -5.31
N THR A 78 10.55 8.56 -6.52
CA THR A 78 11.81 9.23 -6.83
C THR A 78 11.76 10.70 -6.43
N LYS A 79 12.94 11.33 -6.34
CA LYS A 79 13.04 12.79 -6.16
C LYS A 79 12.47 13.56 -7.37
N GLU A 80 12.54 12.97 -8.56
CA GLU A 80 12.03 13.59 -9.79
C GLU A 80 10.50 13.63 -9.81
N LEU A 81 9.85 12.51 -9.45
CA LEU A 81 8.40 12.44 -9.31
C LEU A 81 7.88 13.51 -8.36
N ILE A 82 8.54 13.69 -7.21
CA ILE A 82 8.16 14.74 -6.25
C ILE A 82 8.31 16.13 -6.86
N LYS A 83 9.43 16.43 -7.53
CA LYS A 83 9.62 17.73 -8.21
C LYS A 83 8.52 17.98 -9.25
N ASN A 84 8.19 16.97 -10.04
CA ASN A 84 7.13 17.03 -11.04
C ASN A 84 5.78 17.37 -10.38
N ILE A 85 5.34 16.57 -9.39
CA ILE A 85 4.06 16.78 -8.70
C ILE A 85 3.98 18.16 -8.04
N GLN A 86 5.06 18.63 -7.43
CA GLN A 86 5.10 19.95 -6.80
C GLN A 86 5.05 21.13 -7.77
N SER A 87 5.41 20.91 -9.04
CA SER A 87 5.37 21.95 -10.07
C SER A 87 3.96 22.17 -10.64
N ASN A 88 3.04 21.23 -10.41
CA ASN A 88 1.66 21.33 -10.87
C ASN A 88 0.87 22.38 -10.08
N LYS A 89 -0.05 23.07 -10.76
CA LYS A 89 -0.98 24.02 -10.12
C LYS A 89 -1.89 23.34 -9.10
N GLU A 90 -2.29 22.10 -9.39
CA GLU A 90 -3.12 21.26 -8.52
C GLU A 90 -2.40 19.91 -8.31
N PRO A 91 -1.46 19.82 -7.36
CA PRO A 91 -0.69 18.60 -7.14
C PRO A 91 -1.55 17.44 -6.66
N ASN A 92 -1.49 16.31 -7.38
CA ASN A 92 -2.01 15.04 -6.87
C ASN A 92 -0.97 14.36 -5.97
N TRP A 93 -1.07 14.58 -4.66
CA TRP A 93 -0.11 14.05 -3.69
C TRP A 93 -0.15 12.53 -3.51
N ASN A 94 -1.20 11.86 -4.00
CA ASN A 94 -1.26 10.41 -3.99
C ASN A 94 -0.15 9.79 -4.85
N GLU A 95 0.30 10.48 -5.90
CA GLU A 95 1.38 10.04 -6.80
C GLU A 95 2.72 9.89 -6.09
N VAL A 96 2.93 10.55 -4.94
CA VAL A 96 4.17 10.44 -4.15
C VAL A 96 3.99 9.54 -2.92
N SER A 97 2.96 8.69 -2.92
CA SER A 97 2.82 7.63 -1.92
C SER A 97 3.99 6.67 -2.01
N TYR A 98 4.46 6.18 -0.86
CA TYR A 98 5.44 5.11 -0.85
C TYR A 98 4.86 3.84 -1.48
N VAL A 99 5.61 3.28 -2.42
CA VAL A 99 5.45 1.89 -2.87
C VAL A 99 6.65 1.12 -2.32
N ILE A 100 6.38 0.07 -1.54
CA ILE A 100 7.40 -0.70 -0.82
C ILE A 100 7.26 -2.16 -1.19
N LEU A 101 8.32 -2.74 -1.74
CA LEU A 101 8.47 -4.18 -1.89
C LEU A 101 9.10 -4.71 -0.60
N HIS A 102 8.47 -5.69 0.02
CA HIS A 102 8.97 -6.38 1.21
C HIS A 102 9.27 -7.82 0.84
N GLU A 103 10.53 -8.21 0.99
CA GLU A 103 11.01 -9.54 0.68
C GLU A 103 11.43 -10.25 1.97
N VAL A 104 10.63 -11.24 2.37
CA VAL A 104 10.83 -11.96 3.64
C VAL A 104 10.52 -13.44 3.47
N PHE A 105 11.40 -14.30 3.97
CA PHE A 105 11.28 -15.76 3.86
C PHE A 105 10.90 -16.28 2.46
N ARG A 106 11.54 -15.69 1.42
CA ARG A 106 11.33 -15.99 -0.01
C ARG A 106 9.92 -15.64 -0.52
N ARG A 107 9.26 -14.68 0.11
CA ARG A 107 7.96 -14.13 -0.30
C ARG A 107 8.07 -12.64 -0.60
N LYS A 108 7.28 -12.18 -1.58
CA LYS A 108 7.19 -10.79 -2.01
C LYS A 108 5.84 -10.20 -1.63
N ILE A 109 5.86 -9.13 -0.84
CA ILE A 109 4.67 -8.38 -0.42
C ILE A 109 4.83 -6.96 -0.93
N LEU A 110 3.85 -6.47 -1.67
CA LEU A 110 3.89 -5.13 -2.25
C LEU A 110 2.87 -4.23 -1.57
N TYR A 111 3.34 -3.17 -0.92
CA TYR A 111 2.52 -2.14 -0.30
C TYR A 111 2.49 -0.91 -1.21
N CYS A 112 1.32 -0.56 -1.74
CA CYS A 112 1.25 0.47 -2.79
C CYS A 112 0.79 1.85 -2.31
N GLY A 113 0.41 1.98 -1.03
CA GLY A 113 -0.21 3.20 -0.50
C GLY A 113 -1.39 3.65 -1.38
N ASP A 114 -1.49 4.95 -1.62
CA ASP A 114 -2.52 5.51 -2.50
C ASP A 114 -1.98 5.85 -3.91
N SER A 115 -0.87 5.24 -4.32
CA SER A 115 -0.18 5.54 -5.60
C SER A 115 -1.10 5.53 -6.82
N GLY A 116 -0.94 6.54 -7.68
CA GLY A 116 -1.73 6.77 -8.89
C GLY A 116 -0.95 6.56 -10.19
N ASN A 117 -1.53 7.04 -11.30
CA ASN A 117 -1.08 6.70 -12.65
C ASN A 117 0.38 7.10 -12.91
N LEU A 118 0.79 8.30 -12.50
CA LEU A 118 2.15 8.80 -12.76
C LEU A 118 3.18 7.97 -12.00
N ALA A 119 2.88 7.59 -10.76
CA ALA A 119 3.75 6.70 -9.99
C ALA A 119 3.97 5.37 -10.72
N TRP A 120 2.90 4.73 -11.20
CA TRP A 120 2.99 3.42 -11.84
C TRP A 120 3.57 3.48 -13.25
N GLU A 121 3.34 4.56 -13.99
CA GLU A 121 4.05 4.80 -15.25
C GLU A 121 5.57 4.88 -15.02
N GLU A 122 6.03 5.57 -13.98
CA GLU A 122 7.46 5.69 -13.68
C GLU A 122 8.06 4.36 -13.20
N ILE A 123 7.34 3.65 -12.32
CA ILE A 123 7.75 2.31 -11.84
C ILE A 123 7.89 1.35 -13.01
N MET A 124 6.90 1.28 -13.90
CA MET A 124 6.88 0.32 -15.01
C MET A 124 7.80 0.71 -16.18
N LYS A 125 8.27 1.96 -16.26
CA LYS A 125 9.29 2.39 -17.23
C LYS A 125 10.71 1.93 -16.86
N ASN A 126 10.94 1.50 -15.62
CA ASN A 126 12.22 1.00 -15.17
C ASN A 126 12.21 -0.54 -15.21
N ASP A 127 12.91 -1.12 -16.18
CA ASP A 127 12.92 -2.58 -16.40
C ASP A 127 13.42 -3.38 -15.20
N GLU A 128 14.44 -2.89 -14.48
CA GLU A 128 14.97 -3.56 -13.28
C GLU A 128 13.93 -3.57 -12.15
N ILE A 129 13.24 -2.46 -11.95
CA ILE A 129 12.15 -2.38 -10.96
C ILE A 129 10.97 -3.26 -11.39
N ALA A 130 10.58 -3.21 -12.66
CA ALA A 130 9.49 -4.03 -13.19
C ALA A 130 9.78 -5.53 -12.97
N GLN A 131 11.02 -5.96 -13.21
CA GLN A 131 11.49 -7.32 -12.96
C GLN A 131 11.44 -7.70 -11.47
N ASP A 132 11.87 -6.80 -10.57
CA ASP A 132 11.79 -7.03 -9.12
C ASP A 132 10.36 -7.20 -8.64
N LEU A 133 9.40 -6.57 -9.30
CA LEU A 133 7.99 -6.66 -8.96
C LEU A 133 7.26 -7.86 -9.57
N GLU A 134 7.93 -8.72 -10.34
CA GLU A 134 7.29 -9.93 -10.86
C GLU A 134 6.95 -10.93 -9.75
N ASN A 135 5.82 -11.62 -9.92
CA ASN A 135 5.35 -12.74 -9.09
C ASN A 135 5.11 -12.38 -7.62
N ILE A 136 4.45 -11.25 -7.36
CA ILE A 136 4.07 -10.81 -6.01
C ILE A 136 3.18 -11.85 -5.33
N ASP A 137 3.49 -12.23 -4.09
CA ASP A 137 2.63 -13.14 -3.33
C ASP A 137 1.40 -12.42 -2.79
N ILE A 138 1.59 -11.23 -2.22
CA ILE A 138 0.50 -10.42 -1.66
C ILE A 138 0.64 -8.97 -2.12
N LEU A 139 -0.39 -8.47 -2.79
CA LEU A 139 -0.51 -7.06 -3.17
C LEU A 139 -1.49 -6.36 -2.24
N PHE A 140 -1.03 -5.34 -1.51
CA PHE A 140 -1.92 -4.35 -0.93
C PHE A 140 -2.21 -3.30 -2.00
N ALA A 141 -3.39 -3.41 -2.61
CA ALA A 141 -3.74 -2.68 -3.82
C ALA A 141 -3.66 -1.16 -3.61
N PRO A 142 -3.21 -0.41 -4.63
CA PRO A 142 -3.13 1.03 -4.56
C PRO A 142 -4.52 1.64 -4.30
N HIS A 143 -4.54 2.67 -3.45
CA HIS A 143 -5.72 3.50 -3.20
C HIS A 143 -6.96 2.70 -2.81
N HIS A 144 -6.77 1.73 -1.90
CA HIS A 144 -7.79 0.79 -1.42
C HIS A 144 -8.42 -0.09 -2.53
N GLY A 145 -7.73 -0.27 -3.66
CA GLY A 145 -8.23 -1.01 -4.82
C GLY A 145 -9.18 -0.19 -5.70
N ARG A 146 -9.10 1.14 -5.68
CA ARG A 146 -9.90 2.02 -6.54
C ARG A 146 -9.39 2.04 -7.98
N LYS A 147 -10.25 2.47 -8.92
CA LYS A 147 -9.86 2.64 -10.33
C LYS A 147 -8.75 3.67 -10.53
N THR A 148 -8.69 4.68 -9.67
CA THR A 148 -7.67 5.73 -9.67
C THR A 148 -6.37 5.33 -8.96
N GLY A 149 -6.27 4.09 -8.49
CA GLY A 149 -5.05 3.52 -7.93
C GLY A 149 -4.38 2.61 -8.95
N GLY A 150 -3.06 2.71 -9.09
CA GLY A 150 -2.36 2.01 -10.17
C GLY A 150 -2.24 2.89 -11.42
N ASP A 151 -2.24 2.25 -12.59
CA ASP A 151 -2.58 2.90 -13.87
C ASP A 151 -4.08 2.68 -14.20
N ASP A 152 -4.70 3.58 -14.96
CA ASP A 152 -6.13 3.55 -15.32
C ASP A 152 -6.58 2.27 -16.07
N LYS A 153 -5.65 1.58 -16.73
CA LYS A 153 -5.88 0.32 -17.46
C LYS A 153 -5.56 -0.90 -16.61
N ASN A 154 -4.98 -0.69 -15.42
CA ASN A 154 -4.42 -1.69 -14.53
C ASN A 154 -3.45 -2.66 -15.24
N THR A 155 -2.69 -2.16 -16.21
CA THR A 155 -1.71 -2.97 -16.96
C THR A 155 -0.53 -3.41 -16.11
N TYR A 156 -0.19 -2.67 -15.05
CA TYR A 156 0.83 -3.09 -14.08
C TYR A 156 0.57 -4.49 -13.51
N ILE A 157 -0.70 -4.90 -13.40
CA ILE A 157 -1.10 -6.23 -12.89
C ILE A 157 -0.50 -7.36 -13.74
N ASP A 158 -0.33 -7.14 -15.04
CA ASP A 158 0.24 -8.13 -15.95
C ASP A 158 1.71 -8.41 -15.64
N THR A 159 2.47 -7.37 -15.25
CA THR A 159 3.86 -7.50 -14.77
C THR A 159 3.90 -8.11 -13.38
N ILE A 160 3.13 -7.56 -12.44
CA ILE A 160 3.28 -7.94 -11.03
C ILE A 160 2.68 -9.30 -10.68
N SER A 161 1.68 -9.76 -11.46
CA SER A 161 1.03 -11.07 -11.38
C SER A 161 0.78 -11.56 -9.93
N PRO A 162 -0.05 -10.85 -9.14
CA PRO A 162 -0.19 -11.12 -7.72
C PRO A 162 -0.99 -12.40 -7.45
N LYS A 163 -0.56 -13.19 -6.46
CA LYS A 163 -1.27 -14.42 -6.06
C LYS A 163 -2.49 -14.14 -5.19
N LEU A 164 -2.43 -13.09 -4.37
CA LEU A 164 -3.55 -12.55 -3.60
C LEU A 164 -3.48 -11.03 -3.59
N VAL A 165 -4.65 -10.40 -3.69
CA VAL A 165 -4.78 -8.94 -3.60
C VAL A 165 -5.67 -8.57 -2.43
N ILE A 166 -5.23 -7.60 -1.64
CA ILE A 166 -5.96 -7.04 -0.51
C ILE A 166 -6.42 -5.64 -0.87
N PHE A 167 -7.73 -5.42 -0.84
CA PHE A 167 -8.33 -4.11 -0.95
C PHE A 167 -8.59 -3.53 0.44
N GLY A 168 -8.07 -2.33 0.66
CA GLY A 168 -8.26 -1.58 1.89
C GLY A 168 -9.74 -1.31 2.22
N ASN A 169 -9.96 -0.92 3.48
CA ASN A 169 -11.28 -0.57 3.97
C ASN A 169 -11.82 0.70 3.29
N THR A 170 -13.09 0.69 2.92
CA THR A 170 -13.80 1.84 2.36
C THR A 170 -15.25 1.81 2.79
N ASP A 171 -15.90 2.97 2.96
CA ASP A 171 -17.32 3.05 3.34
C ASP A 171 -18.26 2.45 2.27
N SER A 172 -17.81 2.38 1.02
CA SER A 172 -18.58 1.83 -0.09
C SER A 172 -17.70 1.09 -1.09
N SER A 173 -18.21 -0.04 -1.60
CA SER A 173 -17.60 -0.80 -2.70
C SER A 173 -17.74 -0.13 -4.07
N LYS A 174 -18.54 0.93 -4.22
CA LYS A 174 -18.85 1.59 -5.50
C LYS A 174 -17.61 2.01 -6.29
N HIS A 175 -16.53 2.35 -5.60
CA HIS A 175 -15.30 2.84 -6.20
C HIS A 175 -14.21 1.77 -6.34
N LYS A 176 -14.45 0.54 -5.85
CA LYS A 176 -13.50 -0.56 -5.94
C LYS A 176 -13.49 -1.14 -7.35
N ASN A 177 -12.29 -1.35 -7.87
CA ASN A 177 -12.06 -1.78 -9.24
C ASN A 177 -11.75 -3.27 -9.28
N TYR A 178 -12.77 -4.10 -9.05
CA TYR A 178 -12.63 -5.55 -9.01
C TYR A 178 -12.36 -6.17 -10.39
N ALA A 179 -12.87 -5.55 -11.47
CA ALA A 179 -12.91 -6.16 -12.80
C ALA A 179 -11.53 -6.56 -13.35
N PRO A 180 -10.47 -5.71 -13.30
CA PRO A 180 -9.14 -6.09 -13.81
C PRO A 180 -8.54 -7.33 -13.14
N PHE A 181 -8.81 -7.52 -11.85
CA PHE A 181 -8.33 -8.64 -11.06
C PHE A 181 -9.18 -9.89 -11.30
N ASN A 182 -10.52 -9.76 -11.27
CA ASN A 182 -11.45 -10.85 -11.53
C ASN A 182 -11.29 -11.43 -12.94
N ASN A 183 -11.05 -10.59 -13.95
CA ASN A 183 -10.83 -11.02 -15.33
C ASN A 183 -9.56 -11.89 -15.47
N ARG A 184 -8.57 -11.66 -14.62
CA ARG A 184 -7.35 -12.47 -14.49
C ARG A 184 -7.50 -13.62 -13.48
N GLN A 185 -8.69 -13.77 -12.92
CA GLN A 185 -9.03 -14.74 -11.88
C GLN A 185 -8.08 -14.68 -10.67
N ILE A 186 -7.63 -13.47 -10.34
CA ILE A 186 -6.77 -13.20 -9.20
C ILE A 186 -7.63 -13.16 -7.93
N PRO A 187 -7.23 -13.86 -6.87
CA PRO A 187 -7.89 -13.77 -5.58
C PRO A 187 -7.95 -12.35 -4.98
N ILE A 188 -9.14 -11.90 -4.55
CA ILE A 188 -9.33 -10.59 -3.88
C ILE A 188 -9.96 -10.78 -2.50
N LEU A 189 -9.29 -10.26 -1.47
CA LEU A 189 -9.78 -10.15 -0.10
C LEU A 189 -9.96 -8.67 0.26
N THR A 190 -10.99 -8.33 1.02
CA THR A 190 -11.23 -6.94 1.45
C THR A 190 -11.33 -6.85 2.97
N ASN A 191 -10.86 -5.74 3.56
CA ASN A 191 -11.07 -5.49 5.00
C ASN A 191 -12.57 -5.38 5.37
N ASN A 192 -13.42 -4.92 4.45
CA ASN A 192 -14.86 -4.86 4.67
C ASN A 192 -15.47 -6.27 4.94
N GLU A 193 -14.92 -7.29 4.31
CA GLU A 193 -15.35 -8.69 4.49
C GLU A 193 -14.59 -9.35 5.66
N ALA A 194 -13.28 -9.12 5.76
CA ALA A 194 -12.40 -9.87 6.67
C ALA A 194 -12.19 -9.22 8.05
N GLY A 195 -12.56 -7.94 8.22
CA GLY A 195 -12.13 -7.17 9.38
C GLY A 195 -10.61 -6.95 9.37
N ASP A 196 -9.95 -7.32 10.46
CA ASP A 196 -8.49 -7.35 10.53
C ASP A 196 -7.97 -8.58 9.79
N ILE A 197 -6.95 -8.38 8.95
CA ILE A 197 -6.29 -9.45 8.21
C ILE A 197 -4.90 -9.62 8.81
N ILE A 198 -4.65 -10.77 9.42
CA ILE A 198 -3.38 -11.10 10.05
C ILE A 198 -2.64 -12.06 9.12
N ILE A 199 -1.48 -11.62 8.62
CA ILE A 199 -0.66 -12.39 7.69
C ILE A 199 0.61 -12.82 8.40
N THR A 200 0.80 -14.13 8.56
CA THR A 200 2.03 -14.70 9.12
C THR A 200 2.82 -15.37 8.03
N ILE A 201 4.04 -14.90 7.77
CA ILE A 201 4.96 -15.50 6.81
C ILE A 201 5.97 -16.33 7.58
N LYS A 202 6.01 -17.63 7.29
CA LYS A 202 6.88 -18.59 7.97
C LYS A 202 8.20 -18.76 7.22
N GLU A 203 9.24 -19.21 7.92
CA GLU A 203 10.57 -19.48 7.33
C GLU A 203 10.55 -20.54 6.22
N ASN A 204 9.59 -21.48 6.26
CA ASN A 204 9.36 -22.46 5.19
C ASN A 204 8.61 -21.88 3.97
N SER A 205 8.47 -20.55 3.94
CA SER A 205 7.73 -19.77 2.96
C SER A 205 6.22 -19.98 2.98
N GLU A 206 5.62 -20.67 3.94
CA GLU A 206 4.14 -20.72 4.03
C GLU A 206 3.59 -19.36 4.50
N ILE A 207 2.46 -18.95 3.91
CA ILE A 207 1.74 -17.73 4.30
C ILE A 207 0.44 -18.15 4.94
N ASN A 208 0.25 -17.81 6.21
CA ASN A 208 -1.01 -18.00 6.91
C ASN A 208 -1.81 -16.70 6.93
N ILE A 209 -3.09 -16.79 6.60
CA ILE A 209 -4.01 -15.66 6.66
C ILE A 209 -5.13 -15.98 7.64
N GLN A 210 -5.24 -15.16 8.67
CA GLN A 210 -6.33 -15.17 9.63
C GLN A 210 -7.16 -13.88 9.48
N ILE A 211 -8.46 -13.99 9.72
CA ILE A 211 -9.42 -12.88 9.66
C ILE A 211 -10.18 -12.75 10.99
N THR A 212 -10.65 -11.54 11.33
CA THR A 212 -11.41 -11.31 12.57
C THR A 212 -12.91 -11.14 12.37
N ASN A 213 -13.34 -10.96 11.12
CA ASN A 213 -14.74 -10.92 10.73
C ASN A 213 -15.04 -12.02 9.71
N ASN A 214 -16.19 -12.68 9.87
CA ASN A 214 -16.59 -13.89 9.14
C ASN A 214 -15.69 -15.11 9.39
N ASP A 215 -16.13 -16.27 8.90
CA ASP A 215 -15.33 -17.49 8.78
C ASP A 215 -14.96 -17.75 7.31
N TRP A 216 -13.89 -18.53 7.09
CA TRP A 216 -13.41 -18.81 5.74
C TRP A 216 -14.39 -19.62 4.89
N GLU A 217 -15.21 -20.48 5.47
CA GLU A 217 -16.18 -21.28 4.73
C GLU A 217 -17.24 -20.37 4.10
N SER A 218 -17.82 -19.47 4.91
CA SER A 218 -18.76 -18.45 4.48
C SER A 218 -18.16 -17.51 3.42
N LEU A 219 -16.94 -17.04 3.66
CA LEU A 219 -16.28 -16.12 2.73
C LEU A 219 -16.00 -16.82 1.40
N ILE A 220 -15.42 -18.02 1.40
CA ILE A 220 -15.12 -18.78 0.17
C ILE A 220 -16.40 -19.11 -0.61
N ALA A 221 -17.49 -19.46 0.08
CA ALA A 221 -18.78 -19.73 -0.57
C ALA A 221 -19.34 -18.51 -1.32
N SER A 222 -19.01 -17.28 -0.86
CA SER A 222 -19.35 -16.04 -1.56
C SER A 222 -18.43 -15.72 -2.75
N LYS A 223 -17.30 -16.43 -2.87
CA LYS A 223 -16.29 -16.24 -3.92
C LYS A 223 -16.38 -17.36 -4.97
N ASN A 224 -15.56 -17.24 -6.01
CA ASN A 224 -15.42 -18.27 -7.04
C ASN A 224 -14.84 -19.58 -6.43
N THR A 225 -15.33 -20.74 -6.86
CA THR A 225 -14.94 -22.07 -6.37
C THR A 225 -13.44 -22.41 -6.53
N THR A 226 -12.70 -21.67 -7.35
CA THR A 226 -11.25 -21.90 -7.58
C THR A 226 -10.33 -21.18 -6.60
N TRP A 227 -10.86 -20.28 -5.76
CA TRP A 227 -10.07 -19.40 -4.88
C TRP A 227 -9.17 -20.18 -3.92
N LYS A 228 -9.76 -21.16 -3.21
CA LYS A 228 -9.06 -21.97 -2.21
C LYS A 228 -7.91 -22.77 -2.81
N THR A 229 -8.15 -23.42 -3.95
CA THR A 229 -7.13 -24.23 -4.64
C THR A 229 -5.97 -23.36 -5.11
N LYS A 230 -6.25 -22.21 -5.75
CA LYS A 230 -5.20 -21.29 -6.22
C LYS A 230 -4.30 -20.79 -5.10
N LEU A 231 -4.89 -20.42 -3.96
CA LEU A 231 -4.13 -19.98 -2.80
C LEU A 231 -3.28 -21.12 -2.21
N ALA A 232 -3.84 -22.33 -2.11
CA ALA A 232 -3.11 -23.50 -1.63
C ALA A 232 -1.91 -23.85 -2.53
N ASP A 233 -2.06 -23.81 -3.85
CA ASP A 233 -0.97 -24.03 -4.82
C ASP A 233 0.18 -23.02 -4.64
N CYS A 234 -0.13 -21.84 -4.09
CA CYS A 234 0.82 -20.78 -3.76
C CYS A 234 1.42 -20.90 -2.34
N LYS A 235 1.04 -21.92 -1.57
CA LYS A 235 1.24 -22.08 -0.11
C LYS A 235 0.71 -20.90 0.71
N ILE A 236 -0.44 -20.36 0.30
CA ILE A 236 -1.24 -19.41 1.08
C ILE A 236 -2.37 -20.20 1.74
N VAL A 237 -2.32 -20.30 3.05
CA VAL A 237 -3.23 -21.09 3.88
C VAL A 237 -4.18 -20.17 4.61
N LEU A 238 -5.47 -20.44 4.46
CA LEU A 238 -6.55 -19.75 5.15
C LEU A 238 -6.82 -20.47 6.47
N ILE A 239 -6.61 -19.77 7.60
CA ILE A 239 -6.71 -20.31 8.97
C ILE A 239 -7.82 -19.64 9.74
#